data_AF-A0A858QVX5-F1
#
_entry.id   AF-A0A858QVX5-F1
#
_cell.length_a   1.000
_cell.length_b   1.000
_cell.length_c   1.000
_cell.angle_alpha   90.00
_cell.angle_beta   90.00
_cell.angle_gamma   90.00
#
_symmetry.space_group_name_H-M   'P 1'
#
loop_
_entity.id
_entity.type
_entity.pdbx_description
1 polymer ?
#
loop_
_entity_poly.entity_id
_entity_poly.type
_entity_poly.pdbx_seq_one_letter_code
_entity_poly.pdbx_strand_id
1 'polypeptide(L)' 'MSELWHELWLAFCLVLVIEGVIPFLYPQRWRSMVSQLGTMSDQTLRTFGLVSMLLGTVLLVFSR' A
#
# COMPACT_ATOMS: atom_id res chain seq x y z
N MET A 1 -21.18 16.66 5.64
CA MET A 1 -19.72 16.85 5.87
C MET A 1 -19.18 16.05 7.05
N SER A 2 -19.95 15.78 8.12
CA SER A 2 -19.47 15.01 9.30
C SER A 2 -19.19 13.54 9.01
N GLU A 3 -20.00 12.88 8.17
CA GLU A 3 -19.86 11.45 7.85
C GLU A 3 -18.57 11.14 7.09
N LEU A 4 -18.24 11.92 6.05
CA LEU A 4 -17.02 11.70 5.25
C LEU A 4 -15.74 11.76 6.10
N TRP A 5 -15.69 12.63 7.10
CA TRP A 5 -14.53 12.74 7.99
C TRP A 5 -14.42 11.54 8.92
N HIS A 6 -15.56 10.99 9.37
CA HIS A 6 -15.59 9.75 10.16
C HIS A 6 -15.20 8.53 9.31
N GLU A 7 -15.71 8.42 8.09
CA GLU A 7 -15.37 7.33 7.17
C GLU A 7 -13.89 7.32 6.79
N LEU A 8 -13.32 8.49 6.49
CA LEU A 8 -11.87 8.63 6.28
C LEU A 8 -11.08 8.18 7.50
N TRP A 9 -11.53 8.56 8.70
CA TRP A 9 -10.84 8.17 9.92
C TRP A 9 -10.89 6.67 10.17
N LEU A 10 -12.05 6.07 9.91
CA LEU A 10 -12.28 4.64 10.09
C LEU A 10 -11.50 3.82 9.05
N ALA A 11 -11.49 4.26 7.79
CA ALA A 11 -10.68 3.66 6.73
C ALA A 11 -9.18 3.73 7.05
N PHE A 12 -8.70 4.87 7.56
CA PHE A 12 -7.29 5.01 7.97
C PHE A 12 -6.93 4.08 9.14
N CYS A 13 -7.80 3.99 10.16
CA CYS A 13 -7.62 3.04 11.26
C CYS A 13 -7.56 1.58 10.75
N LEU A 14 -8.44 1.20 9.82
CA LEU A 14 -8.42 -0.14 9.23
C LEU A 14 -7.14 -0.42 8.45
N VAL A 15 -6.66 0.55 7.66
CA VAL A 15 -5.37 0.43 6.94
C VAL A 15 -4.23 0.23 7.94
N LEU A 16 -4.18 0.98 9.04
CA LEU A 16 -3.17 0.80 10.08
C LEU A 16 -3.24 -0.58 10.75
N VAL A 17 -4.44 -1.09 11.02
CA VAL A 17 -4.62 -2.43 11.59
C VAL A 17 -4.12 -3.49 10.62
N ILE A 18 -4.46 -3.37 9.33
CA ILE A 18 -4.04 -4.33 8.29
C ILE A 18 -2.51 -4.28 8.07
N GLU A 19 -1.93 -3.09 7.94
CA GLU A 19 -0.49 -2.88 7.82
C GLU A 19 0.28 -3.35 9.06
N GLY A 20 -0.32 -3.27 10.26
CA GLY A 20 0.29 -3.76 11.50
C GLY A 20 0.14 -5.26 11.74
N VAL A 21 -0.91 -5.87 11.22
CA VAL A 21 -1.21 -7.31 11.41
C VAL A 21 -0.13 -8.21 10.79
N ILE A 22 0.32 -7.89 9.57
CA ILE A 22 1.34 -8.67 8.85
C ILE A 22 2.70 -8.69 9.57
N PRO A 23 3.30 -7.54 9.97
CA PRO A 23 4.55 -7.53 10.72
C PRO A 23 4.39 -8.11 12.13
N PHE A 24 3.20 -8.03 12.74
CA PHE A 24 2.94 -8.62 14.05
C PHE A 24 2.84 -10.15 14.01
N LEU A 25 2.12 -10.73 13.04
CA LEU A 25 2.00 -12.19 12.89
C LEU A 25 3.27 -12.84 12.33
N TYR A 26 3.94 -12.23 11.36
CA TYR A 26 5.08 -12.83 10.66
C TYR A 26 6.26 -11.85 10.46
N PRO A 27 6.93 -11.43 11.55
CA PRO A 27 8.01 -10.43 11.49
C PRO A 27 9.19 -10.84 10.61
N GLN A 28 9.59 -12.12 10.61
CA GLN A 28 10.68 -12.63 9.75
C GLN A 28 10.33 -12.56 8.26
N ARG A 29 9.10 -12.96 7.88
CA ARG A 29 8.67 -12.94 6.48
C ARG A 29 8.56 -11.50 5.99
N TRP A 30 7.96 -10.63 6.80
CA TRP A 30 7.88 -9.20 6.50
C TRP A 30 9.27 -8.59 6.28
N ARG A 31 10.22 -8.83 7.20
CA ARG A 31 11.59 -8.34 7.05
C ARG A 31 12.28 -8.89 5.80
N SER A 32 12.06 -10.15 5.44
CA SER A 32 12.60 -10.74 4.22
C SER A 32 11.99 -10.11 2.96
N MET A 33 10.68 -9.83 2.95
CA MET A 33 10.02 -9.12 1.84
C MET A 33 10.55 -7.69 1.68
N VAL A 34 10.66 -6.95 2.78
CA VAL A 34 11.22 -5.58 2.77
C VAL A 34 12.70 -5.59 2.37
N SER A 35 13.48 -6.56 2.86
CA SER A 35 14.88 -6.72 2.45
C SER A 35 15.01 -7.09 0.98
N GLN A 36 14.16 -7.97 0.46
CA GLN A 36 14.14 -8.32 -0.96
C GLN A 36 13.80 -7.08 -1.79
N LEU A 37 12.80 -6.30 -1.41
CA LEU A 37 12.46 -5.03 -2.04
C LEU A 37 13.61 -4.01 -1.97
N GLY A 38 14.33 -3.93 -0.85
CA GLY A 38 15.50 -3.07 -0.69
C GLY A 38 16.73 -3.54 -1.48
N THR A 39 16.80 -4.84 -1.82
CA THR A 39 17.83 -5.38 -2.73
C THR A 39 17.42 -5.31 -4.20
N MET A 40 16.14 -5.04 -4.50
CA MET A 40 15.70 -4.78 -5.88
C MET A 40 16.30 -3.45 -6.33
N SER A 41 16.80 -3.42 -7.57
CA SER A 41 17.39 -2.21 -8.14
C SER A 41 16.40 -1.04 -8.08
N ASP A 42 16.88 0.16 -7.75
CA ASP A 42 16.07 1.39 -7.68
C ASP A 42 15.23 1.63 -8.94
N GLN A 43 15.72 1.16 -10.09
CA GLN A 43 15.04 1.23 -11.37
C GLN A 43 13.78 0.34 -11.41
N THR A 44 13.85 -0.88 -10.87
CA THR A 44 12.69 -1.76 -10.74
C THR A 44 11.65 -1.16 -9.80
N LEU A 45 12.10 -0.60 -8.67
CA LEU A 45 11.23 0.05 -7.70
C LEU A 45 10.48 1.25 -8.31
N ARG A 46 11.19 2.09 -9.08
CA ARG A 46 10.58 3.22 -9.81
C ARG A 46 9.61 2.76 -10.88
N THR A 47 9.95 1.75 -11.67
CA THR A 47 9.05 1.23 -12.71
C THR A 47 7.80 0.59 -12.09
N PHE A 48 7.94 -0.16 -11.00
CA PHE A 48 6.80 -0.74 -10.29
C PHE A 48 5.89 0.35 -9.70
N GLY A 49 6.49 1.41 -9.14
CA GLY A 49 5.76 2.59 -8.68
C GLY A 49 5.02 3.30 -9.82
N LEU A 50 5.66 3.50 -10.98
CA LEU A 50 5.03 4.09 -12.16
C LEU A 50 3.89 3.23 -12.71
N VAL A 51 4.08 1.92 -12.77
CA VAL A 51 3.04 0.97 -13.21
C VAL A 51 1.85 1.00 -12.24
N SER A 52 2.11 1.03 -10.93
CA SER A 52 1.07 1.17 -9.91
C SER A 52 0.29 2.49 -10.03
N MET A 53 1.00 3.61 -10.20
CA MET A 53 0.36 4.92 -10.43
C MET A 53 -0.48 4.94 -11.71
N LEU A 54 0.02 4.35 -12.80
CA LEU A 54 -0.70 4.24 -14.06
C LEU A 54 -1.93 3.34 -13.92
N LEU A 55 -1.79 2.17 -13.32
CA LEU A 55 -2.91 1.26 -13.06
C LEU A 55 -3.98 1.92 -12.20
N GLY A 56 -3.59 2.60 -11.12
CA GLY A 56 -4.51 3.35 -10.27
C GLY A 56 -5.24 4.44 -11.03
N THR A 57 -4.53 5.19 -11.87
CA THR A 57 -5.14 6.23 -12.73
C THR A 57 -6.09 5.63 -13.75
N VAL A 58 -5.71 4.53 -14.41
CA VAL A 58 -6.56 3.83 -15.39
C VAL A 58 -7.81 3.27 -14.72
N LEU A 59 -7.70 2.67 -13.53
CA LEU A 59 -8.86 2.21 -12.78
C LEU A 59 -9.78 3.36 -12.38
N LEU A 60 -9.22 4.50 -11.96
CA LEU A 60 -10.00 5.66 -11.55
C LEU A 60 -10.72 6.29 -12.75
N VAL A 61 -10.07 6.35 -13.92
CA VAL A 61 -10.67 6.78 -15.18
C VAL A 61 -11.73 5.79 -15.68
N PHE A 62 -11.52 4.48 -15.52
CA PHE A 62 -12.47 3.45 -15.95
C PHE A 62 -13.66 3.29 -15.00
N SER A 63 -13.47 3.54 -13.70
CA SER A 63 -14.51 3.52 -12.68
C SER A 63 -15.34 4.81 -12.65
N ARG A 64 -14.97 5.80 -13.46
CA ARG A 64 -15.70 7.05 -13.70
C ARG A 64 -16.58 6.94 -14.93
#